data_AF-A0A9N9V4A5-F1
#
_entry.id   AF-A0A9N9V4A5-F1
#
_cell.length_a   1.000
_cell.length_b   1.000
_cell.length_c   1.000
_cell.angle_alpha   90.00
_cell.angle_beta   90.00
_cell.angle_gamma   90.00
#
_symmetry.space_group_name_H-M   'P 1'
#
loop_
_entity.id
_entity.type
_entity.pdbx_description
1 polymer ?
#
loop_
_entity_poly.entity_id
_entity_poly.type
_entity_poly.pdbx_seq_one_letter_code
_entity_poly.pdbx_strand_id
1 'polypeptide(L)'
;MTANDERFIEIERDSSTERVIVDEVMQRARCIAGRATTCWKAHREGHPEVPLVIKDSWQYSERDEEGELLQEATRKGVVNVARYYYHETVTVYGTDDEIRGNIRGGLDVTRAANYMRERTSPSNTNTAGTSRDGRYSSRKRSSSKTGAPLPPSKRPAVGALPNRVHRRVILQDYGKPIYKATFRSALLAALEGCIEGHESLHKADFLHRDISINNLMVNEDDDNPSWPSFLIDLDLAIKEQREGVSGAKGKTGTRAFMAIGALLGEQHSFMQTI
;
A
#
# COMPACT_ATOMS: atom_id res chain seq x y z
N MET A 1 20.60 -15.70 -0.95
CA MET A 1 21.78 -16.55 -1.18
C MET A 1 21.33 -17.94 -1.60
N THR A 2 22.23 -18.79 -2.09
CA THR A 2 21.95 -20.21 -2.37
C THR A 2 22.97 -21.07 -1.64
N ALA A 3 22.52 -22.04 -0.86
CA ALA A 3 23.36 -23.08 -0.26
C ALA A 3 22.62 -24.40 -0.42
N ASN A 4 23.35 -25.46 -0.80
CA ASN A 4 22.77 -26.79 -1.02
C ASN A 4 21.53 -26.81 -1.95
N ASP A 5 21.56 -26.01 -3.03
CA ASP A 5 20.46 -25.79 -3.99
C ASP A 5 19.18 -25.12 -3.42
N GLU A 6 19.18 -24.75 -2.15
CA GLU A 6 18.08 -24.02 -1.52
C GLU A 6 18.37 -22.51 -1.51
N ARG A 7 17.35 -21.72 -1.86
CA ARG A 7 17.41 -20.25 -1.77
C ARG A 7 17.02 -19.84 -0.36
N PHE A 8 17.82 -18.99 0.26
CA PHE A 8 17.52 -18.48 1.61
C PHE A 8 17.88 -17.00 1.74
N ILE A 9 17.30 -16.38 2.77
CA ILE A 9 17.69 -15.07 3.29
C ILE A 9 18.14 -15.22 4.74
N GLU A 10 19.13 -14.43 5.16
CA GLU A 10 19.54 -14.30 6.55
C GLU A 10 18.91 -13.04 7.12
N ILE A 11 18.33 -13.15 8.30
CA ILE A 11 17.73 -12.03 9.03
C ILE A 11 18.32 -11.97 10.43
N GLU A 12 18.43 -10.78 11.00
CA GLU A 12 18.82 -10.59 12.40
C GLU A 12 17.58 -10.30 13.24
N ARG A 13 17.18 -11.27 14.08
CA ARG A 13 15.99 -11.20 14.92
C ARG A 13 16.34 -11.63 16.34
N ASP A 14 15.89 -10.86 17.32
CA ASP A 14 16.14 -11.12 18.75
C ASP A 14 17.63 -11.32 19.09
N SER A 15 18.52 -10.55 18.46
CA SER A 15 19.99 -10.65 18.58
C SER A 15 20.59 -11.98 18.07
N SER A 16 19.85 -12.71 17.24
CA SER A 16 20.29 -13.95 16.59
C SER A 16 20.12 -13.87 15.08
N THR A 17 21.03 -14.50 14.34
CA THR A 17 20.88 -14.67 12.90
C THR A 17 20.02 -15.89 12.63
N GLU A 18 18.89 -15.69 11.95
CA GLU A 18 18.01 -16.77 11.50
C GLU A 18 18.08 -16.90 9.97
N ARG A 19 17.96 -18.14 9.47
CA ARG A 19 17.80 -18.41 8.04
C ARG A 19 16.35 -18.68 7.72
N VAL A 20 15.85 -17.98 6.71
CA VAL A 20 14.52 -18.18 6.15
C VAL A 20 14.68 -18.77 4.75
N ILE A 21 14.25 -20.01 4.59
CA ILE A 21 14.31 -20.77 3.33
C ILE A 21 13.15 -20.33 2.44
N VAL A 22 13.44 -20.06 1.18
CA VAL A 22 12.48 -19.58 0.17
C VAL A 22 12.02 -20.76 -0.68
N ASP A 23 10.77 -21.17 -0.46
CA ASP A 23 10.19 -22.36 -1.09
C ASP A 23 9.77 -22.07 -2.53
N GLU A 24 8.80 -21.16 -2.68
CA GLU A 24 8.17 -20.89 -3.97
C GLU A 24 7.73 -19.43 -4.13
N VAL A 25 7.61 -19.00 -5.38
CA VAL A 25 7.07 -17.68 -5.72
C VAL A 25 5.55 -17.77 -5.70
N MET A 26 4.90 -17.04 -4.78
CA MET A 26 3.44 -16.99 -4.69
C MET A 26 2.85 -16.00 -5.70
N GLN A 27 3.46 -14.81 -5.80
CA GLN A 27 2.96 -13.72 -6.62
C GLN A 27 4.12 -12.86 -7.11
N ARG A 28 4.04 -12.41 -8.36
CA ARG A 28 5.00 -11.46 -8.92
C ARG A 28 4.31 -10.44 -9.82
N ALA A 29 4.26 -9.20 -9.37
CA ALA A 29 3.73 -8.09 -10.17
C ALA A 29 4.72 -7.73 -11.29
N ARG A 30 4.40 -8.09 -12.53
CA ARG A 30 5.19 -7.75 -13.72
C ARG A 30 4.85 -6.32 -14.17
N CYS A 31 5.43 -5.32 -13.50
CA CYS A 31 5.24 -3.90 -13.86
C CYS A 31 6.57 -3.16 -13.98
N ILE A 32 6.65 -2.25 -14.94
CA ILE A 32 7.78 -1.30 -15.07
C ILE A 32 7.59 -0.12 -14.11
N ALA A 33 6.35 0.38 -14.01
CA ALA A 33 5.97 1.46 -13.10
C ALA A 33 4.95 0.93 -12.08
N GLY A 34 5.33 0.89 -10.80
CA GLY A 34 4.51 0.36 -9.72
C GLY A 34 5.34 0.03 -8.48
N ARG A 35 4.77 -0.79 -7.59
CA ARG A 35 5.46 -1.33 -6.41
C ARG A 35 6.36 -2.54 -6.74
N ALA A 36 6.19 -3.15 -7.92
CA ALA A 36 6.86 -4.40 -8.32
C ALA A 36 6.81 -5.50 -7.23
N THR A 37 5.68 -5.57 -6.51
CA THR A 37 5.50 -6.48 -5.38
C THR A 37 5.76 -7.92 -5.78
N THR A 38 6.63 -8.58 -5.04
CA THR A 38 6.89 -10.01 -5.16
C THR A 38 6.70 -10.66 -3.80
N CYS A 39 5.94 -11.75 -3.77
CA CYS A 39 5.70 -12.52 -2.56
C CYS A 39 6.17 -13.96 -2.75
N TRP A 40 6.77 -14.52 -1.71
CA TRP A 40 7.23 -15.90 -1.65
C TRP A 40 6.68 -16.60 -0.42
N LYS A 41 6.40 -17.90 -0.58
CA LYS A 41 6.22 -18.79 0.55
C LYS A 41 7.62 -19.18 1.04
N ALA A 42 7.77 -19.21 2.34
CA ALA A 42 9.02 -19.49 3.00
C ALA A 42 8.77 -20.24 4.32
N HIS A 43 9.84 -20.67 4.95
CA HIS A 43 9.81 -21.19 6.31
C HIS A 43 11.16 -20.92 6.99
N ARG A 44 11.19 -21.00 8.32
CA ARG A 44 12.45 -20.91 9.07
C ARG A 44 13.22 -22.22 8.92
N GLU A 45 14.53 -22.14 8.72
CA GLU A 45 15.41 -23.32 8.66
C GLU A 45 15.18 -24.22 9.88
N GLY A 46 14.89 -25.50 9.63
CA GLY A 46 14.56 -26.50 10.66
C GLY A 46 13.08 -26.56 11.07
N HIS A 47 12.23 -25.66 10.58
CA HIS A 47 10.79 -25.58 10.89
C HIS A 47 9.91 -25.46 9.63
N PRO A 48 9.94 -26.45 8.70
CA PRO A 48 9.14 -26.42 7.47
C PRO A 48 7.62 -26.45 7.71
N GLU A 49 7.18 -26.87 8.88
CA GLU A 49 5.77 -26.93 9.30
C GLU A 49 5.15 -25.55 9.58
N VAL A 50 5.98 -24.52 9.84
CA VAL A 50 5.52 -23.17 10.13
C VAL A 50 5.75 -22.27 8.91
N PRO A 51 4.71 -22.02 8.09
CA PRO A 51 4.88 -21.18 6.91
C PRO A 51 5.14 -19.73 7.29
N LEU A 52 5.93 -19.06 6.46
CA LEU A 52 6.17 -17.63 6.46
C LEU A 52 5.86 -17.08 5.07
N VAL A 53 5.56 -15.79 4.99
CA VAL A 53 5.42 -15.07 3.72
C VAL A 53 6.43 -13.94 3.66
N ILE A 54 7.31 -13.98 2.68
CA ILE A 54 8.21 -12.86 2.36
C ILE A 54 7.51 -11.98 1.33
N LYS A 55 7.47 -10.67 1.56
CA LYS A 55 6.95 -9.66 0.64
C LYS A 55 8.03 -8.60 0.41
N ASP A 56 8.47 -8.50 -0.83
CA ASP A 56 9.35 -7.41 -1.30
C ASP A 56 8.53 -6.41 -2.10
N SER A 57 8.71 -5.10 -1.84
CA SER A 57 8.03 -4.05 -2.59
C SER A 57 8.76 -2.70 -2.56
N TRP A 58 8.52 -1.89 -3.60
CA TRP A 58 9.03 -0.52 -3.70
C TRP A 58 8.04 0.49 -3.12
N GLN A 59 8.31 0.92 -1.89
CA GLN A 59 7.46 1.84 -1.11
C GLN A 59 7.94 3.28 -1.23
N TYR A 60 7.02 4.25 -1.12
CA TYR A 60 7.36 5.67 -1.09
C TYR A 60 8.04 6.00 0.25
N SER A 61 9.17 6.72 0.21
CA SER A 61 9.91 7.12 1.42
C SER A 61 9.10 8.08 2.30
N GLU A 62 8.11 8.78 1.76
CA GLU A 62 7.26 9.73 2.49
C GLU A 62 6.10 9.06 3.24
N ARG A 63 6.01 7.73 3.22
CA ARG A 63 4.95 6.96 3.90
C ARG A 63 5.52 6.12 5.03
N ASP A 64 4.67 5.87 6.02
CA ASP A 64 4.92 4.90 7.09
C ASP A 64 5.26 3.55 6.48
N GLU A 65 6.21 2.85 7.09
CA GLU A 65 6.66 1.55 6.63
C GLU A 65 5.64 0.47 7.00
N GLU A 66 5.27 -0.37 6.04
CA GLU A 66 4.33 -1.47 6.31
C GLU A 66 4.82 -2.38 7.44
N GLY A 67 6.12 -2.68 7.48
CA GLY A 67 6.73 -3.51 8.53
C GLY A 67 6.52 -2.93 9.92
N GLU A 68 6.73 -1.62 10.09
CA GLU A 68 6.50 -0.91 11.35
C GLU A 68 5.02 -0.92 11.77
N LEU A 69 4.11 -0.68 10.82
CA LEU A 69 2.67 -0.72 11.08
C LEU A 69 2.20 -2.10 11.53
N LEU A 70 2.68 -3.16 10.87
CA LEU A 70 2.37 -4.55 11.24
C LEU A 70 3.00 -4.93 12.59
N GLN A 71 4.23 -4.51 12.86
CA GLN A 71 4.89 -4.75 14.14
C GLN A 71 4.11 -4.12 15.29
N GLU A 72 3.68 -2.86 15.13
CA GLU A 72 2.88 -2.18 16.14
C GLU A 72 1.48 -2.79 16.29
N ALA A 73 0.80 -3.13 15.19
CA ALA A 73 -0.50 -3.82 15.24
C ALA A 73 -0.40 -5.17 15.99
N THR A 74 0.65 -5.94 15.72
CA THR A 74 0.92 -7.21 16.41
C THR A 74 1.19 -6.97 17.90
N ARG A 75 1.99 -5.95 18.25
CA ARG A 75 2.28 -5.58 19.65
C ARG A 75 1.02 -5.13 20.41
N LYS A 76 0.09 -4.44 19.73
CA LYS A 76 -1.21 -4.02 20.28
C LYS A 76 -2.22 -5.18 20.36
N GLY A 77 -1.87 -6.38 19.93
CA GLY A 77 -2.73 -7.56 20.01
C GLY A 77 -3.90 -7.51 19.02
N VAL A 78 -3.74 -6.86 17.87
CA VAL A 78 -4.75 -6.86 16.81
C VAL A 78 -4.98 -8.29 16.31
N VAL A 79 -6.25 -8.70 16.25
CA VAL A 79 -6.66 -10.04 15.78
C VAL A 79 -7.01 -10.02 14.30
N ASN A 80 -6.95 -11.17 13.63
CA ASN A 80 -7.33 -11.35 12.22
C ASN A 80 -6.67 -10.32 11.26
N VAL A 81 -5.42 -9.97 11.55
CA VAL A 81 -4.50 -9.23 10.67
C VAL A 81 -3.20 -10.03 10.65
N ALA A 82 -2.54 -10.09 9.50
CA ALA A 82 -1.29 -10.84 9.38
C ALA A 82 -0.26 -10.38 10.42
N ARG A 83 0.26 -11.35 11.17
CA ARG A 83 1.19 -11.14 12.26
C ARG A 83 2.59 -10.89 11.72
N TYR A 84 3.22 -9.89 12.33
CA TYR A 84 4.58 -9.51 12.04
C TYR A 84 5.59 -10.61 12.43
N TYR A 85 6.54 -10.90 11.53
CA TYR A 85 7.71 -11.71 11.86
C TYR A 85 8.99 -10.87 11.87
N TYR A 86 9.24 -10.15 10.76
CA TYR A 86 10.44 -9.37 10.54
C TYR A 86 10.22 -8.31 9.45
N HIS A 87 11.01 -7.24 9.43
CA HIS A 87 11.08 -6.34 8.28
C HIS A 87 12.47 -5.71 8.19
N GLU A 88 12.84 -5.29 6.98
CA GLU A 88 14.10 -4.58 6.72
C GLU A 88 13.95 -3.64 5.51
N THR A 89 14.82 -2.64 5.46
CA THR A 89 15.16 -1.95 4.20
C THR A 89 16.24 -2.75 3.51
N VAL A 90 15.98 -3.19 2.28
CA VAL A 90 16.91 -4.03 1.54
C VAL A 90 18.13 -3.20 1.15
N THR A 91 19.33 -3.75 1.36
CA THR A 91 20.59 -3.10 0.96
C THR A 91 21.24 -3.81 -0.22
N VAL A 92 21.84 -3.04 -1.11
CA VAL A 92 22.61 -3.50 -2.26
C VAL A 92 23.99 -2.85 -2.17
N TYR A 93 25.05 -3.66 -2.13
CA TYR A 93 26.43 -3.21 -1.92
C TYR A 93 26.64 -2.33 -0.67
N GLY A 94 25.90 -2.62 0.41
CA GLY A 94 25.99 -1.89 1.68
C GLY A 94 25.28 -0.54 1.67
N THR A 95 24.43 -0.27 0.68
CA THR A 95 23.62 0.94 0.59
C THR A 95 22.15 0.61 0.41
N ASP A 96 21.25 1.41 0.98
CA ASP A 96 19.81 1.22 0.85
C ASP A 96 19.38 1.17 -0.62
N ASP A 97 18.55 0.19 -0.94
CA ASP A 97 18.10 -0.03 -2.30
C ASP A 97 16.99 0.96 -2.69
N GLU A 98 17.43 2.14 -3.14
CA GLU A 98 16.55 3.23 -3.55
C GLU A 98 16.55 3.46 -5.06
N ILE A 99 15.40 3.87 -5.60
CA ILE A 99 15.29 4.18 -7.04
C ILE A 99 16.23 5.32 -7.43
N ARG A 100 16.38 6.36 -6.60
CA ARG A 100 17.21 7.52 -6.93
C ARG A 100 18.70 7.17 -7.02
N GLY A 101 19.21 6.41 -6.06
CA GLY A 101 20.61 6.02 -5.97
C GLY A 101 20.95 4.88 -6.91
N ASN A 102 20.30 3.72 -6.74
CA ASN A 102 20.75 2.47 -7.35
C ASN A 102 20.16 2.24 -8.75
N ILE A 103 18.93 2.70 -9.00
CA ILE A 103 18.30 2.51 -10.32
C ILE A 103 18.58 3.69 -11.26
N ARG A 104 18.40 4.92 -10.79
CA ARG A 104 18.63 6.13 -11.59
C ARG A 104 20.11 6.52 -11.63
N GLY A 105 20.93 6.13 -10.65
CA GLY A 105 22.37 6.41 -10.69
C GLY A 105 22.73 7.89 -10.84
N GLY A 106 21.93 8.80 -10.26
CA GLY A 106 22.16 10.25 -10.41
C GLY A 106 21.83 10.83 -11.80
N LEU A 107 21.13 10.09 -12.67
CA LEU A 107 20.66 10.59 -13.96
C LEU A 107 19.79 11.85 -13.77
N ASP A 108 20.25 12.94 -14.37
CA ASP A 108 19.50 14.19 -14.42
C ASP A 108 18.42 14.11 -15.50
N VAL A 109 17.22 13.74 -15.08
CA VAL A 109 16.05 13.60 -15.96
C VAL A 109 15.66 14.92 -16.64
N THR A 110 16.12 16.07 -16.11
CA THR A 110 15.89 17.38 -16.75
C THR A 110 16.63 17.53 -18.09
N ARG A 111 17.65 16.70 -18.33
CA ARG A 111 18.43 16.68 -19.58
C ARG A 111 17.84 15.78 -20.66
N ALA A 112 16.77 15.04 -20.37
CA ALA A 112 16.14 14.17 -21.35
C ALA A 112 15.49 14.99 -22.48
N ALA A 113 15.63 14.56 -23.74
CA ALA A 113 15.08 15.27 -24.90
C ALA A 113 13.55 15.48 -24.84
N ASN A 114 12.85 14.58 -24.13
CA ASN A 114 11.40 14.64 -23.92
C ASN A 114 11.01 15.28 -22.58
N TYR A 115 11.96 15.89 -21.86
CA TYR A 115 11.68 16.58 -20.60
C TYR A 115 10.87 17.86 -20.86
N MET A 116 9.56 17.78 -20.63
CA MET A 116 8.66 18.92 -20.70
C MET A 116 8.91 19.85 -19.52
N ARG A 117 9.82 20.81 -19.70
CA ARG A 117 10.03 21.92 -18.77
C ARG A 117 8.71 22.70 -18.62
N GLU A 118 8.34 22.99 -17.39
CA GLU A 118 7.14 23.74 -17.04
C GLU A 118 7.08 25.02 -17.90
N ARG A 119 6.05 25.16 -18.75
CA ARG A 119 5.76 26.43 -19.40
C ARG A 119 5.31 27.38 -18.29
N THR A 120 6.20 28.28 -17.89
CA THR A 120 5.83 29.45 -17.08
C THR A 120 4.76 30.22 -17.82
N SER A 121 3.50 30.08 -17.40
CA SER A 121 2.42 30.93 -17.89
C SER A 121 2.72 32.39 -17.48
N PRO A 122 2.57 33.37 -18.38
CA PRO A 122 2.80 34.77 -18.04
C PRO A 122 1.87 35.21 -16.91
N SER A 123 2.44 35.96 -15.97
CA SER A 123 1.75 36.69 -14.91
C SER A 123 0.59 37.52 -15.48
N ASN A 124 -0.66 37.12 -15.22
CA ASN A 124 -1.82 37.97 -15.44
C ASN A 124 -1.84 39.06 -14.35
N THR A 125 -1.31 40.24 -14.68
CA THR A 125 -1.71 41.49 -14.04
C THR A 125 -3.13 41.81 -14.47
N ASN A 126 -4.11 41.72 -13.57
CA ASN A 126 -5.41 42.36 -13.76
C ASN A 126 -5.82 43.13 -12.51
N THR A 127 -5.95 44.42 -12.75
CA THR A 127 -6.48 45.50 -11.92
C THR A 127 -8.00 45.36 -11.70
N ALA A 128 -8.42 45.75 -10.48
CA ALA A 128 -9.69 46.35 -10.05
C ALA A 128 -11.05 45.81 -10.55
N GLY A 129 -11.97 45.56 -9.60
CA GLY A 129 -13.40 45.81 -9.86
C GLY A 129 -14.44 44.97 -9.09
N THR A 130 -14.86 45.49 -7.93
CA THR A 130 -16.24 45.52 -7.39
C THR A 130 -16.98 44.25 -6.93
N SER A 131 -17.40 44.32 -5.66
CA SER A 131 -18.32 43.45 -4.92
C SER A 131 -19.76 43.44 -5.47
N ARG A 132 -20.48 42.32 -5.30
CA ARG A 132 -21.85 42.27 -4.70
C ARG A 132 -22.41 40.84 -4.58
N ASP A 133 -22.68 40.50 -3.33
CA ASP A 133 -23.81 39.77 -2.70
C ASP A 133 -24.66 38.70 -3.43
N GLY A 134 -25.10 37.73 -2.63
CA GLY A 134 -25.63 36.43 -3.06
C GLY A 134 -27.13 36.33 -3.35
N ARG A 135 -27.55 35.14 -3.82
CA ARG A 135 -28.73 34.36 -3.37
C ARG A 135 -28.93 33.07 -4.18
N TYR A 136 -29.46 32.09 -3.46
CA TYR A 136 -29.73 30.68 -3.79
C TYR A 136 -30.88 30.50 -4.80
N SER A 137 -30.74 29.57 -5.77
CA SER A 137 -31.87 28.88 -6.41
C SER A 137 -31.43 27.65 -7.20
N SER A 138 -31.93 26.48 -6.78
CA SER A 138 -31.83 25.20 -7.47
C SER A 138 -32.49 25.23 -8.86
N ARG A 139 -31.76 24.82 -9.90
CA ARG A 139 -32.33 24.48 -11.21
C ARG A 139 -31.64 23.25 -11.81
N LYS A 140 -32.39 22.16 -11.93
CA LYS A 140 -32.08 21.02 -12.81
C LYS A 140 -32.05 21.50 -14.29
N ARG A 141 -31.03 21.13 -15.05
CA ARG A 141 -31.02 21.01 -16.54
C ARG A 141 -29.80 20.15 -16.93
N SER A 142 -30.01 18.92 -17.38
CA SER A 142 -30.34 18.51 -18.76
C SER A 142 -29.16 18.63 -19.73
N SER A 143 -28.77 17.47 -20.24
CA SER A 143 -27.72 17.17 -21.20
C SER A 143 -27.92 17.87 -22.55
N SER A 144 -26.85 18.47 -23.08
CA SER A 144 -26.44 18.45 -24.51
C SER A 144 -25.66 19.72 -24.92
N LYS A 145 -24.34 19.73 -24.73
CA LYS A 145 -23.39 20.55 -25.50
C LYS A 145 -22.02 19.83 -25.51
N THR A 146 -21.80 18.96 -26.47
CA THR A 146 -20.46 18.47 -26.86
C THR A 146 -19.70 19.63 -27.50
N GLY A 147 -18.75 20.23 -26.77
CA GLY A 147 -17.93 21.33 -27.30
C GLY A 147 -17.31 22.29 -26.29
N ALA A 148 -17.30 21.99 -24.99
CA ALA A 148 -16.55 22.78 -24.03
C ALA A 148 -15.06 22.37 -24.05
N PRO A 149 -14.10 23.31 -24.08
CA PRO A 149 -12.69 22.98 -23.88
C PRO A 149 -12.53 22.29 -22.52
N LEU A 150 -11.86 21.14 -22.51
CA LEU A 150 -11.54 20.45 -21.27
C LEU A 150 -10.77 21.44 -20.36
N PRO A 151 -11.08 21.50 -19.06
CA PRO A 151 -10.28 22.28 -18.14
C PRO A 151 -8.83 21.78 -18.22
N PRO A 152 -7.83 22.67 -18.11
CA PRO A 152 -6.44 22.25 -18.12
C PRO A 152 -6.29 21.17 -17.05
N SER A 153 -5.87 19.98 -17.49
CA SER A 153 -5.47 18.92 -16.57
C SER A 153 -4.41 19.54 -15.67
N LYS A 154 -4.79 19.87 -14.42
CA LYS A 154 -3.85 20.20 -13.36
C LYS A 154 -3.09 18.92 -13.06
N ARG A 155 -2.19 18.55 -13.96
CA ARG A 155 -1.10 17.64 -13.64
C ARG A 155 -0.33 18.35 -12.52
N PRO A 156 -0.08 17.70 -11.38
CA PRO A 156 0.69 18.32 -10.31
C PRO A 156 2.02 18.82 -10.89
N ALA A 157 2.42 20.02 -10.45
CA ALA A 157 3.71 20.61 -10.73
C ALA A 157 4.81 19.55 -10.58
N VAL A 158 5.76 19.52 -11.52
CA VAL A 158 6.87 18.55 -11.51
C VAL A 158 7.86 18.97 -10.42
N GLY A 159 7.53 18.63 -9.17
CA GLY A 159 8.50 18.53 -8.08
C GLY A 159 9.50 17.39 -8.35
N ALA A 160 10.53 17.30 -7.51
CA ALA A 160 11.52 16.22 -7.58
C ALA A 160 10.85 14.86 -7.81
N LEU A 161 11.38 14.07 -8.75
CA LEU A 161 10.84 12.75 -9.07
C LEU A 161 10.76 11.92 -7.79
N PRO A 162 9.58 11.34 -7.46
CA PRO A 162 9.38 10.65 -6.19
C PRO A 162 10.41 9.53 -6.04
N ASN A 163 10.94 9.38 -4.83
CA ASN A 163 11.82 8.27 -4.50
C ASN A 163 11.00 7.08 -4.03
N ARG A 164 11.55 5.89 -4.21
CA ARG A 164 11.04 4.69 -3.55
C ARG A 164 12.19 3.89 -3.01
N VAL A 165 11.94 3.27 -1.88
CA VAL A 165 12.87 2.41 -1.16
C VAL A 165 12.35 0.98 -1.25
N HIS A 166 13.24 0.04 -1.51
CA HIS A 166 12.92 -1.37 -1.53
C HIS A 166 12.85 -1.88 -0.09
N ARG A 167 11.65 -2.31 0.29
CA ARG A 167 11.32 -2.80 1.63
C ARG A 167 10.98 -4.28 1.55
N ARG A 168 11.43 -5.03 2.55
CA ARG A 168 11.05 -6.42 2.78
C ARG A 168 10.27 -6.54 4.08
N VAL A 169 9.17 -7.27 4.04
CA VAL A 169 8.41 -7.68 5.22
C VAL A 169 8.27 -9.20 5.20
N ILE A 170 8.42 -9.83 6.37
CA ILE A 170 8.15 -11.24 6.60
C ILE A 170 6.97 -11.35 7.57
N LEU A 171 5.97 -12.14 7.17
CA LEU A 171 4.73 -12.36 7.89
C LEU A 171 4.63 -13.81 8.36
N GLN A 172 3.97 -14.02 9.50
CA GLN A 172 3.73 -15.35 10.07
C GLN A 172 2.52 -16.05 9.43
N ASP A 173 1.54 -15.29 8.95
CA ASP A 173 0.29 -15.85 8.48
C ASP A 173 0.32 -16.10 6.97
N TYR A 174 -0.02 -17.33 6.60
CA TYR A 174 -0.15 -17.81 5.23
C TYR A 174 -1.59 -18.22 4.95
N GLY A 175 -2.11 -17.80 3.79
CA GLY A 175 -3.45 -18.15 3.35
C GLY A 175 -3.62 -17.86 1.87
N LYS A 176 -4.83 -18.10 1.36
CA LYS A 176 -5.23 -17.76 0.00
C LYS A 176 -6.23 -16.60 0.00
N PRO A 177 -6.31 -15.81 -1.07
CA PRO A 177 -7.34 -14.77 -1.18
C PRO A 177 -8.74 -15.35 -0.99
N ILE A 178 -9.62 -14.58 -0.35
CA ILE A 178 -10.94 -15.03 0.09
C ILE A 178 -11.80 -15.62 -1.05
N TYR A 179 -11.66 -15.08 -2.27
CA TYR A 179 -12.39 -15.56 -3.44
C TYR A 179 -11.95 -16.95 -3.94
N LYS A 180 -10.88 -17.51 -3.37
CA LYS A 180 -10.41 -18.89 -3.60
C LYS A 180 -10.86 -19.86 -2.50
N ALA A 181 -11.71 -19.43 -1.55
CA ALA A 181 -12.31 -20.30 -0.55
C ALA A 181 -12.97 -21.52 -1.24
N THR A 182 -12.78 -22.70 -0.65
CA THR A 182 -13.24 -23.96 -1.25
C THR A 182 -14.75 -24.09 -1.13
N PHE A 183 -15.30 -23.64 0.00
CA PHE A 183 -16.73 -23.74 0.32
C PHE A 183 -17.34 -22.37 0.63
N ARG A 184 -18.66 -22.25 0.42
CA ARG A 184 -19.41 -21.02 0.76
C ARG A 184 -19.39 -20.72 2.25
N SER A 185 -19.38 -21.75 3.09
CA SER A 185 -19.22 -21.60 4.54
C SER A 185 -17.88 -20.99 4.91
N ALA A 186 -16.78 -21.48 4.32
CA ALA A 186 -15.45 -20.92 4.53
C ALA A 186 -15.35 -19.47 4.06
N LEU A 187 -15.96 -19.12 2.92
CA LEU A 187 -16.06 -17.74 2.44
C LEU A 187 -16.77 -16.82 3.45
N LEU A 188 -17.91 -17.28 4.02
CA LEU A 188 -18.68 -16.49 4.97
C LEU A 188 -17.95 -16.33 6.32
N ALA A 189 -17.37 -17.42 6.84
CA ALA A 189 -16.57 -17.39 8.06
C ALA A 189 -15.33 -16.49 7.90
N ALA A 190 -14.67 -16.53 6.73
CA ALA A 190 -13.53 -15.67 6.46
C ALA A 190 -13.92 -14.19 6.34
N LEU A 191 -15.10 -13.90 5.80
CA LEU A 191 -15.61 -12.54 5.73
C LEU A 191 -15.91 -11.99 7.13
N GLU A 192 -16.54 -12.80 7.98
CA GLU A 192 -16.79 -12.48 9.39
C GLU A 192 -15.47 -12.18 10.12
N GLY A 193 -14.48 -13.07 10.05
CA GLY A 193 -13.19 -12.83 10.71
C GLY A 193 -12.41 -11.65 10.13
N CYS A 194 -12.51 -11.37 8.83
CA CYS A 194 -11.93 -10.14 8.25
C CYS A 194 -12.63 -8.86 8.75
N ILE A 195 -13.94 -8.90 9.01
CA ILE A 195 -14.68 -7.77 9.62
C ILE A 195 -14.20 -7.56 11.06
N GLU A 196 -14.06 -8.63 11.84
CA GLU A 196 -13.49 -8.57 13.18
C GLU A 196 -12.05 -8.02 13.17
N GLY A 197 -11.23 -8.44 12.21
CA GLY A 197 -9.86 -7.95 12.04
C GLY A 197 -9.81 -6.47 11.70
N HIS A 198 -10.71 -6.00 10.83
CA HIS A 198 -10.84 -4.58 10.52
C HIS A 198 -11.26 -3.77 11.75
N GLU A 199 -12.22 -4.26 12.53
CA GLU A 199 -12.67 -3.61 13.77
C GLU A 199 -11.55 -3.55 14.81
N SER A 200 -10.81 -4.66 14.98
CA SER A 200 -9.66 -4.75 15.90
C SER A 200 -8.55 -3.77 15.50
N LEU A 201 -8.25 -3.68 14.20
CA LEU A 201 -7.27 -2.75 13.65
C LEU A 201 -7.66 -1.28 13.91
N HIS A 202 -8.93 -0.94 13.72
CA HIS A 202 -9.47 0.38 14.02
C HIS A 202 -9.40 0.73 15.51
N LYS A 203 -9.75 -0.21 16.41
CA LYS A 203 -9.60 -0.05 17.87
C LYS A 203 -8.15 0.19 18.30
N ALA A 204 -7.20 -0.23 17.48
CA ALA A 204 -5.77 0.01 17.67
C ALA A 204 -5.26 1.32 17.00
N ASP A 205 -6.18 2.21 16.61
CA ASP A 205 -5.96 3.50 15.93
C ASP A 205 -5.40 3.37 14.50
N PHE A 206 -5.65 2.25 13.80
CA PHE A 206 -5.20 2.06 12.42
C PHE A 206 -6.36 2.03 11.43
N LEU A 207 -6.25 2.81 10.35
CA LEU A 207 -7.12 2.73 9.19
C LEU A 207 -6.39 2.04 8.04
N HIS A 208 -6.92 0.90 7.58
CA HIS A 208 -6.30 0.08 6.53
C HIS A 208 -6.25 0.79 5.16
N ARG A 209 -7.34 1.48 4.78
CA ARG A 209 -7.53 2.23 3.51
C ARG A 209 -7.41 1.45 2.19
N ASP A 210 -7.19 0.14 2.21
CA ASP A 210 -7.10 -0.70 0.99
C ASP A 210 -7.81 -2.04 1.15
N ILE A 211 -9.04 -2.00 1.65
CA ILE A 211 -9.88 -3.20 1.74
C ILE A 211 -10.32 -3.60 0.33
N SER A 212 -9.92 -4.81 -0.07
CA SER A 212 -10.25 -5.40 -1.36
C SER A 212 -10.28 -6.92 -1.25
N ILE A 213 -10.96 -7.60 -2.17
CA ILE A 213 -11.04 -9.07 -2.21
C ILE A 213 -9.67 -9.78 -2.31
N ASN A 214 -8.61 -9.06 -2.67
CA ASN A 214 -7.24 -9.59 -2.74
C ASN A 214 -6.50 -9.49 -1.40
N ASN A 215 -6.95 -8.61 -0.50
CA ASN A 215 -6.35 -8.35 0.79
C ASN A 215 -7.11 -9.04 1.95
N LEU A 216 -8.22 -9.72 1.63
CA LEU A 216 -8.93 -10.61 2.54
C LEU A 216 -8.39 -12.03 2.34
N MET A 217 -7.90 -12.66 3.39
CA MET A 217 -7.29 -13.98 3.33
C MET A 217 -8.12 -15.01 4.09
N VAL A 218 -8.08 -16.25 3.61
CA VAL A 218 -8.65 -17.43 4.26
C VAL A 218 -7.58 -18.51 4.40
N ASN A 219 -7.53 -19.13 5.57
CA ASN A 219 -6.81 -20.36 5.85
C ASN A 219 -7.84 -21.46 6.11
N GLU A 220 -7.88 -22.48 5.26
CA GLU A 220 -8.76 -23.66 5.42
C GLU A 220 -7.96 -24.89 5.88
N ASP A 221 -6.69 -24.71 6.23
CA ASP A 221 -5.81 -25.75 6.75
C ASP A 221 -5.76 -25.65 8.28
N ASP A 222 -6.43 -26.59 8.94
CA ASP A 222 -6.53 -26.64 10.41
C ASP A 222 -5.18 -27.00 11.07
N ASP A 223 -4.25 -27.60 10.33
CA ASP A 223 -2.90 -27.93 10.81
C ASP A 223 -1.94 -26.73 10.68
N ASN A 224 -2.34 -25.69 9.94
CA ASN A 224 -1.54 -24.48 9.74
C ASN A 224 -1.77 -23.48 10.90
N PRO A 225 -0.71 -23.02 11.61
CA PRO A 225 -0.83 -22.12 12.76
C PRO A 225 -1.26 -20.68 12.40
N SER A 226 -1.55 -20.40 11.13
CA SER A 226 -2.04 -19.11 10.66
C SER A 226 -3.48 -18.85 11.12
N TRP A 227 -3.86 -17.57 11.22
CA TRP A 227 -5.26 -17.20 11.46
C TRP A 227 -6.21 -17.86 10.44
N PRO A 228 -7.40 -18.38 10.86
CA PRO A 228 -8.40 -18.92 9.93
C PRO A 228 -8.83 -17.91 8.86
N SER A 229 -8.80 -16.62 9.20
CA SER A 229 -8.97 -15.53 8.25
C SER A 229 -8.29 -14.26 8.76
N PHE A 230 -7.78 -13.44 7.84
CA PHE A 230 -7.03 -12.26 8.22
C PHE A 230 -6.90 -11.23 7.09
N LEU A 231 -6.63 -9.99 7.46
CA LEU A 231 -6.28 -8.90 6.53
C LEU A 231 -4.76 -8.85 6.27
N ILE A 232 -4.40 -8.44 5.06
CA ILE A 232 -3.01 -8.15 4.64
C ILE A 232 -2.90 -6.78 3.96
N ASP A 233 -1.67 -6.33 3.70
CA ASP A 233 -1.34 -5.11 2.95
C ASP A 233 -1.66 -3.80 3.72
N LEU A 234 -0.84 -3.50 4.74
CA LEU A 234 -0.90 -2.22 5.47
C LEU A 234 -0.08 -1.09 4.81
N ASP A 235 0.41 -1.28 3.58
CA ASP A 235 1.20 -0.27 2.82
C ASP A 235 0.48 1.08 2.64
N LEU A 236 -0.86 1.05 2.61
CA LEU A 236 -1.68 2.24 2.51
C LEU A 236 -2.27 2.66 3.86
N ALA A 237 -2.01 1.94 4.95
CA ALA A 237 -2.63 2.23 6.22
C ALA A 237 -2.11 3.53 6.85
N ILE A 238 -2.90 4.08 7.78
CA ILE A 238 -2.54 5.28 8.55
C ILE A 238 -2.96 5.11 10.00
N LYS A 239 -2.25 5.82 10.88
CA LYS A 239 -2.69 6.01 12.26
C LYS A 239 -3.76 7.12 12.30
N GLU A 240 -4.87 6.90 13.02
CA GLU A 240 -5.96 7.89 13.14
C GLU A 240 -5.52 9.13 13.93
N GLN A 241 -4.74 8.93 14.99
CA GLN A 241 -4.11 10.00 15.75
C GLN A 241 -2.92 10.54 14.96
N ARG A 242 -3.20 11.37 13.95
CA ARG A 242 -2.18 12.09 13.20
C ARG A 242 -2.33 13.59 13.41
N GLU A 243 -1.22 14.23 13.76
CA GLU A 243 -1.07 15.69 13.74
C GLU A 243 -0.85 16.25 12.31
N GLY A 244 -0.78 15.42 11.25
CA GLY A 244 -0.53 15.89 9.87
C GLY A 244 -0.80 14.90 8.72
N VAL A 245 -0.81 15.42 7.48
CA VAL A 245 -1.13 14.70 6.23
C VAL A 245 0.12 14.03 5.65
N SER A 246 0.06 12.73 5.29
CA SER A 246 1.18 12.03 4.64
C SER A 246 1.47 12.62 3.25
N GLY A 247 2.71 13.05 3.02
CA GLY A 247 3.15 13.94 1.92
C GLY A 247 3.05 13.43 0.47
N ALA A 248 2.40 12.29 0.21
CA ALA A 248 2.20 11.82 -1.17
C ALA A 248 1.02 12.55 -1.84
N LYS A 249 1.31 13.54 -2.70
CA LYS A 249 0.33 14.23 -3.56
C LYS A 249 -0.17 13.31 -4.70
N GLY A 250 -0.96 12.28 -4.38
CA GLY A 250 -1.57 11.41 -5.38
C GLY A 250 -2.65 10.50 -4.80
N LYS A 251 -3.82 10.44 -5.48
CA LYS A 251 -4.91 9.51 -5.13
C LYS A 251 -4.42 8.07 -5.31
N THR A 252 -4.30 7.31 -4.23
CA THR A 252 -3.89 5.88 -4.26
C THR A 252 -4.98 4.98 -3.73
N GLY A 253 -5.25 3.88 -4.44
CA GLY A 253 -6.26 2.86 -4.12
C GLY A 253 -6.84 2.23 -5.40
N THR A 254 -7.43 1.04 -5.30
CA THR A 254 -8.13 0.42 -6.44
C THR A 254 -9.40 1.21 -6.75
N ARG A 255 -9.49 1.83 -7.96
CA ARG A 255 -10.53 2.83 -8.30
C ARG A 255 -11.98 2.37 -8.10
N ALA A 256 -12.25 1.06 -8.18
CA ALA A 256 -13.59 0.50 -8.00
C ALA A 256 -14.08 0.47 -6.53
N PHE A 257 -13.19 0.64 -5.55
CA PHE A 257 -13.50 0.48 -4.12
C PHE A 257 -13.23 1.76 -3.29
N MET A 258 -12.91 2.89 -3.94
CA MET A 258 -12.74 4.15 -3.22
C MET A 258 -14.08 4.75 -2.79
N ALA A 259 -14.18 5.16 -1.52
CA ALA A 259 -15.27 6.00 -1.05
C ALA A 259 -15.31 7.34 -1.83
N ILE A 260 -16.51 7.88 -2.07
CA ILE A 260 -16.72 9.10 -2.89
C ILE A 260 -15.92 10.30 -2.36
N GLY A 261 -15.83 10.48 -1.04
CA GLY A 261 -15.03 11.56 -0.42
C GLY A 261 -13.54 11.51 -0.80
N ALA A 262 -12.96 10.30 -0.90
CA ALA A 262 -11.58 10.11 -1.36
C ALA A 262 -11.39 10.48 -2.85
N LEU A 263 -12.43 10.26 -3.68
CA LEU A 263 -12.42 10.68 -5.08
C LEU A 263 -12.55 12.21 -5.23
N LEU A 264 -13.18 12.89 -4.27
CA LEU A 264 -13.37 14.34 -4.26
C LEU A 264 -12.23 15.09 -3.54
N GLY A 265 -11.32 14.39 -2.87
CA GLY A 265 -10.17 15.00 -2.18
C GLY A 265 -10.47 15.44 -0.76
N GLU A 266 -11.55 14.93 -0.17
CA GLU A 266 -11.90 15.14 1.23
C GLU A 266 -11.05 14.24 2.15
N GLN A 267 -10.90 14.67 3.40
CA GLN A 267 -10.22 13.88 4.43
C GLN A 267 -10.99 12.57 4.64
N HIS A 268 -10.26 11.45 4.62
CA HIS A 268 -10.87 10.13 4.80
C HIS A 268 -11.56 10.07 6.16
N SER A 269 -12.90 10.05 6.16
CA SER A 269 -13.72 9.79 7.34
C SER A 269 -14.74 8.70 7.00
N PHE A 270 -15.25 8.04 8.04
CA PHE A 270 -16.19 6.91 7.95
C PHE A 270 -17.55 7.29 7.35
N MET A 271 -17.95 8.56 7.43
CA MET A 271 -19.27 9.00 6.98
C MET A 271 -19.31 9.33 5.49
N GLN A 272 -19.99 8.47 4.72
CA GLN A 272 -20.64 8.91 3.50
C GLN A 272 -21.92 9.63 3.90
N THR A 273 -21.94 10.97 3.85
CA THR A 273 -23.21 11.69 3.90
C THR A 273 -23.95 11.41 2.60
N ILE A 274 -25.12 10.79 2.73
CA ILE A 274 -26.06 10.46 1.65
C ILE A 274 -26.61 11.75 1.04
#